data_AF-A0A437H0Z7-F1
#
_entry.id   AF-A0A437H0Z7-F1
#
_cell.length_a   1.000
_cell.length_b   1.000
_cell.length_c   1.000
_cell.angle_alpha   90.00
_cell.angle_beta   90.00
_cell.angle_gamma   90.00
#
_symmetry.space_group_name_H-M   'P 1'
#
loop_
_entity.id
_entity.type
_entity.pdbx_description
1 polymer ?
#
loop_
_entity_poly.entity_id
_entity_poly.type
_entity_poly.pdbx_seq_one_letter_code
_entity_poly.pdbx_strand_id
1 'polypeptide(L)'
;MASGLGSLIVSGCVTAPDAEAVAMPVCPIETRSWQAWINAMPGPDMRPTLIVKGEALLPEKASATLTAGPTDRMMPPGQRVTLSVEPSDRAAGWQEIRLDIAPALPDYASVIVGCGGNEIVRITPIEAIQ
;
A
#
# COMPACT_ATOMS: atom_id res chain seq x y z
N MET A 1 -15.65 61.11 -30.32
CA MET A 1 -15.89 59.92 -29.48
C MET A 1 -15.03 58.82 -30.06
N ALA A 2 -13.86 58.58 -29.47
CA ALA A 2 -12.83 57.68 -30.00
C ALA A 2 -12.26 56.83 -28.87
N SER A 3 -11.81 55.64 -29.26
CA SER A 3 -10.91 54.74 -28.54
C SER A 3 -11.57 53.73 -27.60
N GLY A 4 -11.89 52.56 -28.17
CA GLY A 4 -12.04 51.31 -27.43
C GLY A 4 -10.69 50.77 -27.00
N LEU A 5 -10.59 50.34 -25.75
CA LEU A 5 -9.39 49.74 -25.16
C LEU A 5 -9.44 48.22 -25.38
N GLY A 6 -8.59 47.72 -26.28
CA GLY A 6 -8.34 46.30 -26.48
C GLY A 6 -7.35 45.76 -25.44
N SER A 7 -7.75 44.70 -24.75
CA SER A 7 -6.88 43.88 -23.90
C SER A 7 -5.91 43.05 -24.73
N LEU A 8 -4.64 42.98 -24.33
CA LEU A 8 -3.73 41.91 -24.74
C LEU A 8 -3.09 41.29 -23.49
N ILE A 9 -3.20 39.97 -23.47
CA ILE A 9 -2.97 39.05 -22.37
C ILE A 9 -1.49 38.62 -22.47
N VAL A 10 -0.72 38.77 -21.40
CA VAL A 10 0.68 38.31 -21.35
C VAL A 10 0.69 36.77 -21.25
N SER A 11 1.15 36.12 -22.32
CA SER A 11 1.53 34.70 -22.30
C SER A 11 2.74 34.49 -21.38
N GLY A 12 2.50 33.93 -20.20
CA GLY A 12 3.54 33.36 -19.36
C GLY A 12 3.77 31.89 -19.73
N CYS A 13 4.84 31.59 -20.47
CA CYS A 13 5.39 30.23 -20.50
C CYS A 13 6.13 29.99 -19.17
N VAL A 14 5.43 29.43 -18.20
CA VAL A 14 6.07 28.73 -17.07
C VAL A 14 6.62 27.42 -17.62
N THR A 15 7.93 27.32 -17.73
CA THR A 15 8.63 26.03 -17.76
C THR A 15 8.52 25.43 -16.37
N ALA A 16 7.64 24.44 -16.20
CA ALA A 16 7.58 23.64 -14.99
C ALA A 16 8.91 22.86 -14.85
N PRO A 17 9.59 22.93 -13.70
CA PRO A 17 10.78 22.13 -13.45
C PRO A 17 10.42 20.64 -13.44
N ASP A 18 11.34 19.84 -13.97
CA ASP A 18 11.37 18.38 -14.01
C ASP A 18 10.26 17.69 -13.23
N ALA A 19 9.27 17.17 -13.97
CA ALA A 19 8.46 16.09 -13.49
C ALA A 19 9.40 14.92 -13.20
N GLU A 20 9.78 14.75 -11.93
CA GLU A 20 10.33 13.51 -11.41
C GLU A 20 9.46 12.39 -11.99
N ALA A 21 10.02 11.60 -12.89
CA ALA A 21 9.30 10.51 -13.53
C ALA A 21 8.83 9.59 -12.41
N VAL A 22 7.54 9.70 -12.06
CA VAL A 22 6.92 8.88 -11.04
C VAL A 22 7.03 7.46 -11.55
N ALA A 23 8.00 6.70 -11.02
CA ALA A 23 8.22 5.32 -11.41
C ALA A 23 6.90 4.58 -11.25
N MET A 24 6.41 3.99 -12.34
CA MET A 24 5.15 3.26 -12.29
C MET A 24 5.31 2.10 -11.30
N PRO A 25 4.38 1.94 -10.34
CA PRO A 25 4.46 0.87 -9.37
C PRO A 25 4.38 -0.48 -10.07
N VAL A 26 5.42 -1.31 -9.88
CA VAL A 26 5.44 -2.69 -10.38
C VAL A 26 4.65 -3.55 -9.41
N CYS A 27 3.59 -4.18 -9.91
CA CYS A 27 2.72 -5.07 -9.16
C CYS A 27 2.97 -6.53 -9.55
N PRO A 28 2.85 -7.47 -8.61
CA PRO A 28 2.95 -8.88 -8.93
C PRO A 28 1.78 -9.32 -9.83
N ILE A 29 2.05 -10.29 -10.69
CA ILE A 29 1.07 -10.86 -11.63
C ILE A 29 -0.03 -11.61 -10.85
N GLU A 30 0.38 -12.34 -9.81
CA GLU A 30 -0.52 -13.17 -9.01
C GLU A 30 -0.12 -13.10 -7.53
N THR A 31 -1.12 -13.18 -6.64
CA THR A 31 -0.91 -13.29 -5.20
C THR A 31 -1.93 -14.27 -4.60
N ARG A 32 -1.59 -14.89 -3.47
CA ARG A 32 -2.45 -15.89 -2.83
C ARG A 32 -2.15 -16.05 -1.34
N SER A 33 -2.90 -16.94 -0.69
CA SER A 33 -2.67 -17.38 0.70
C SER A 33 -2.65 -16.23 1.73
N TRP A 34 -3.40 -15.17 1.45
CA TRP A 34 -3.45 -13.96 2.28
C TRP A 34 -4.16 -14.22 3.61
N GLN A 35 -3.51 -13.79 4.69
CA GLN A 35 -4.02 -13.87 6.05
C GLN A 35 -3.56 -12.65 6.84
N ALA A 36 -4.39 -12.23 7.78
CA ALA A 36 -4.04 -11.18 8.70
C ALA A 36 -4.69 -11.42 10.06
N TRP A 37 -3.93 -11.18 11.12
CA TRP A 37 -4.36 -11.41 12.50
C TRP A 37 -3.61 -10.48 13.45
N ILE A 38 -4.21 -10.19 14.59
CA ILE A 38 -3.56 -9.47 15.68
C ILE A 38 -2.91 -10.49 16.59
N ASN A 39 -1.59 -10.44 16.72
CA ASN A 39 -0.88 -11.12 17.80
C ASN A 39 -0.99 -10.26 19.06
N ALA A 40 -1.78 -10.72 20.04
CA ALA A 40 -2.09 -9.98 21.25
C ALA A 40 -1.00 -10.06 22.34
N MET A 41 -0.02 -10.98 22.24
CA MET A 41 1.10 -11.24 23.19
C MET A 41 0.82 -10.93 24.67
N PRO A 42 0.53 -11.91 25.57
CA PRO A 42 0.21 -11.67 26.98
C PRO A 42 1.34 -10.99 27.80
N GLY A 43 1.03 -10.11 28.76
CA GLY A 43 1.98 -9.41 29.64
C GLY A 43 1.56 -7.99 30.09
N PRO A 44 2.32 -7.31 30.97
CA PRO A 44 2.04 -5.93 31.37
C PRO A 44 2.53 -4.85 30.38
N ASP A 45 3.44 -5.19 29.46
CA ASP A 45 4.03 -4.29 28.45
C ASP A 45 3.69 -4.70 27.00
N MET A 46 2.51 -5.32 26.81
CA MET A 46 2.13 -5.90 25.51
C MET A 46 2.07 -4.84 24.43
N ARG A 47 2.72 -5.14 23.30
CA ARG A 47 2.57 -4.38 22.07
C ARG A 47 1.86 -5.29 21.07
N PRO A 48 0.52 -5.23 20.99
CA PRO A 48 -0.20 -6.02 20.00
C PRO A 48 0.37 -5.70 18.62
N THR A 49 0.52 -6.72 17.78
CA THR A 49 1.13 -6.58 16.45
C THR A 49 0.16 -7.15 15.43
N LEU A 50 -0.24 -6.33 14.46
CA LEU A 50 -1.04 -6.78 13.32
C LEU A 50 -0.06 -7.39 12.32
N ILE A 51 -0.20 -8.69 12.09
CA ILE A 51 0.61 -9.44 11.14
C ILE A 51 -0.21 -9.59 9.88
N VAL A 52 0.37 -9.23 8.74
CA VAL A 52 -0.20 -9.41 7.40
C VAL A 52 0.76 -10.28 6.62
N LYS A 53 0.26 -11.39 6.10
CA LYS A 53 1.07 -12.40 5.41
C LYS A 53 0.38 -12.85 4.13
N GLY A 54 1.16 -13.09 3.08
CA GLY A 54 0.67 -13.65 1.83
C GLY A 54 1.81 -14.22 0.99
N GLU A 55 1.46 -14.71 -0.18
CA GLU A 55 2.42 -15.13 -1.20
C GLU A 55 2.20 -14.32 -2.48
N ALA A 56 3.29 -13.96 -3.14
CA ALA A 56 3.27 -13.31 -4.44
C ALA A 56 4.11 -14.11 -5.44
N LEU A 57 3.64 -14.19 -6.68
CA LEU A 57 4.42 -14.73 -7.79
C LEU A 57 5.37 -13.64 -8.28
N LEU A 58 6.66 -13.82 -7.99
CA LEU A 58 7.70 -12.82 -8.22
C LEU A 58 8.84 -13.40 -9.05
N PRO A 59 9.46 -12.63 -9.96
CA PRO A 59 10.71 -13.01 -10.60
C PRO A 59 11.77 -13.42 -9.56
N GLU A 60 12.62 -14.39 -9.90
CA GLU A 60 13.73 -14.77 -9.04
C GLU A 60 14.59 -13.53 -8.73
N LYS A 61 15.01 -13.39 -7.47
CA LYS A 61 15.74 -12.22 -6.94
C LYS A 61 14.99 -10.88 -6.99
N ALA A 62 13.73 -10.84 -7.43
CA ALA A 62 12.87 -9.70 -7.11
C ALA A 62 12.63 -9.68 -5.60
N SER A 63 12.58 -8.49 -5.03
CA SER A 63 12.09 -8.29 -3.67
C SER A 63 10.66 -7.73 -3.73
N ALA A 64 9.85 -8.07 -2.74
CA ALA A 64 8.56 -7.46 -2.54
C ALA A 64 8.45 -6.96 -1.11
N THR A 65 7.96 -5.74 -0.97
CA THR A 65 7.81 -5.07 0.32
C THR A 65 6.35 -4.74 0.55
N LEU A 66 5.87 -5.02 1.75
CA LEU A 66 4.59 -4.57 2.25
C LEU A 66 4.81 -3.36 3.16
N THR A 67 4.05 -2.29 2.95
CA THR A 67 4.14 -1.05 3.72
C THR A 67 2.78 -0.71 4.30
N ALA A 68 2.74 -0.39 5.60
CA ALA A 68 1.53 0.07 6.26
C ALA A 68 1.10 1.44 5.71
N GLY A 69 -0.16 1.53 5.30
CA GLY A 69 -0.82 2.78 4.91
C GLY A 69 -1.70 3.35 6.03
N PRO A 70 -2.45 4.42 5.75
CA PRO A 70 -3.41 4.96 6.70
C PRO A 70 -4.57 3.99 6.90
N THR A 71 -5.12 3.97 8.11
CA THR A 71 -6.42 3.36 8.37
C THR A 71 -7.54 4.19 7.74
N ASP A 72 -8.65 3.56 7.37
CA ASP A 72 -9.85 4.32 7.01
C ASP A 72 -10.54 4.93 8.25
N ARG A 73 -11.66 5.63 8.01
CA ARG A 73 -12.42 6.34 9.05
C ARG A 73 -13.60 5.51 9.58
N MET A 74 -13.64 4.21 9.33
CA MET A 74 -14.66 3.32 9.87
C MET A 74 -14.36 2.94 11.32
N MET A 75 -15.36 2.36 11.99
CA MET A 75 -15.24 1.84 13.36
C MET A 75 -15.89 0.43 13.41
N PRO A 76 -15.11 -0.66 13.49
CA PRO A 76 -13.64 -0.72 13.50
C PRO A 76 -13.03 -0.27 12.16
N PRO A 77 -11.78 0.21 12.13
CA PRO A 77 -11.16 0.71 10.91
C PRO A 77 -10.65 -0.42 10.01
N GLY A 78 -10.57 -0.15 8.70
CA GLY A 78 -9.78 -0.93 7.75
C GLY A 78 -8.33 -0.47 7.70
N GLN A 79 -7.37 -1.39 7.80
CA GLN A 79 -5.94 -1.10 7.63
C GLN A 79 -5.55 -1.21 6.15
N ARG A 80 -5.00 -0.15 5.56
CA ARG A 80 -4.43 -0.21 4.19
C ARG A 80 -3.00 -0.72 4.21
N VAL A 81 -2.64 -1.56 3.25
CA VAL A 81 -1.27 -2.05 3.05
C VAL A 81 -0.93 -1.92 1.58
N THR A 82 0.25 -1.37 1.28
CA THR A 82 0.76 -1.25 -0.09
C THR A 82 1.79 -2.34 -0.34
N LEU A 83 1.60 -3.11 -1.40
CA LEU A 83 2.57 -4.05 -1.94
C LEU A 83 3.36 -3.37 -3.06
N SER A 84 4.68 -3.36 -2.93
CA SER A 84 5.62 -2.87 -3.93
C SER A 84 6.60 -3.96 -4.31
N VAL A 85 6.92 -4.08 -5.60
CA VAL A 85 7.86 -5.07 -6.13
C VAL A 85 9.04 -4.37 -6.80
N GLU A 86 10.25 -4.84 -6.52
CA GLU A 86 11.44 -4.46 -7.30
C GLU A 86 11.49 -5.30 -8.59
N PRO A 87 11.64 -4.69 -9.77
CA PRO A 87 11.64 -5.41 -11.04
C PRO A 87 12.85 -6.34 -11.17
N SER A 88 12.63 -7.51 -11.79
CA SER A 88 13.68 -8.45 -12.20
C SER A 88 13.22 -9.19 -13.47
N ASP A 89 14.17 -9.60 -14.30
CA ASP A 89 13.98 -10.23 -15.60
C ASP A 89 14.07 -11.77 -15.57
N ARG A 90 14.08 -12.35 -14.36
CA ARG A 90 14.25 -13.79 -14.16
C ARG A 90 12.93 -14.56 -14.14
N ALA A 91 13.04 -15.89 -14.17
CA ALA A 91 11.90 -16.79 -14.03
C ALA A 91 11.15 -16.54 -12.71
N ALA A 92 9.81 -16.60 -12.73
CA ALA A 92 9.00 -16.33 -11.56
C ALA A 92 8.83 -17.55 -10.65
N GLY A 93 8.75 -17.30 -9.35
CA GLY A 93 8.45 -18.28 -8.31
C GLY A 93 7.62 -17.67 -7.18
N TRP A 94 6.95 -18.53 -6.42
CA TRP A 94 6.16 -18.11 -5.26
C TRP A 94 7.08 -17.70 -4.12
N GLN A 95 6.88 -16.49 -3.59
CA GLN A 95 7.63 -15.96 -2.45
C GLN A 95 6.64 -15.51 -1.37
N GLU A 96 6.95 -15.87 -0.12
CA GLU A 96 6.21 -15.38 1.05
C GLU A 96 6.61 -13.94 1.35
N ILE A 97 5.61 -13.11 1.64
CA ILE A 97 5.76 -11.73 2.04
C ILE A 97 5.01 -11.47 3.34
N ARG A 98 5.58 -10.62 4.17
CA ARG A 98 5.07 -10.37 5.52
C ARG A 98 5.29 -8.93 5.94
N LEU A 99 4.33 -8.38 6.67
CA LEU A 99 4.39 -7.09 7.35
C LEU A 99 3.89 -7.23 8.78
N ASP A 100 4.64 -6.65 9.70
CA ASP A 100 4.31 -6.59 11.11
C ASP A 100 4.09 -5.10 11.48
N ILE A 101 2.88 -4.75 11.92
CA ILE A 101 2.50 -3.39 12.31
C ILE A 101 2.36 -3.33 13.82
N ALA A 102 3.26 -2.59 14.48
CA ALA A 102 3.28 -2.44 15.94
C ALA A 102 3.46 -0.95 16.34
N PRO A 103 2.68 -0.44 17.32
CA PRO A 103 1.55 -1.11 17.96
C PRO A 103 0.34 -1.20 17.03
N ALA A 104 -0.39 -2.31 17.13
CA ALA A 104 -1.66 -2.51 16.46
C ALA A 104 -2.83 -1.91 17.25
N LEU A 105 -3.92 -1.62 16.54
CA LEU A 105 -5.21 -1.31 17.14
C LEU A 105 -5.82 -2.59 17.76
N PRO A 106 -6.72 -2.44 18.76
CA PRO A 106 -7.37 -3.58 19.39
C PRO A 106 -8.26 -4.37 18.41
N ASP A 107 -8.80 -3.70 17.40
CA ASP A 107 -9.68 -4.28 16.39
C ASP A 107 -9.47 -3.66 15.00
N TYR A 108 -9.77 -4.46 13.97
CA TYR A 108 -9.81 -4.02 12.58
C TYR A 108 -11.01 -4.66 11.89
N ALA A 109 -11.71 -3.90 11.05
CA ALA A 109 -12.79 -4.44 10.23
C ALA A 109 -12.22 -5.24 9.05
N SER A 110 -11.07 -4.82 8.52
CA SER A 110 -10.40 -5.48 7.40
C SER A 110 -8.92 -5.07 7.30
N VAL A 111 -8.14 -5.88 6.57
CA VAL A 111 -6.85 -5.45 5.99
C VAL A 111 -7.00 -5.42 4.48
N ILE A 112 -6.68 -4.29 3.86
CA ILE A 112 -6.83 -4.04 2.42
C ILE A 112 -5.43 -3.94 1.82
N VAL A 113 -5.00 -4.98 1.12
CA VAL A 113 -3.71 -4.97 0.41
C VAL A 113 -3.94 -4.46 -1.00
N GLY A 114 -3.17 -3.48 -1.42
CA GLY A 114 -3.22 -2.93 -2.77
C GLY A 114 -1.85 -2.75 -3.39
N CYS A 115 -1.82 -2.58 -4.70
CA CYS A 115 -0.63 -2.19 -5.46
C CYS A 115 -1.04 -1.26 -6.59
N GLY A 116 -0.24 -0.21 -6.81
CA GLY A 116 -0.49 0.77 -7.87
C GLY A 116 -1.87 1.43 -7.81
N GLY A 117 -2.41 1.62 -6.59
CA GLY A 117 -3.74 2.21 -6.37
C GLY A 117 -4.91 1.23 -6.49
N ASN A 118 -4.68 -0.02 -6.90
CA ASN A 118 -5.70 -1.05 -7.01
C ASN A 118 -5.71 -1.98 -5.80
N GLU A 119 -6.90 -2.41 -5.38
CA GLU A 119 -7.05 -3.44 -4.35
C GLU A 119 -6.71 -4.81 -4.95
N ILE A 120 -5.78 -5.53 -4.30
CA ILE A 120 -5.41 -6.91 -4.63
C ILE A 120 -6.31 -7.86 -3.85
N VAL A 121 -6.42 -7.63 -2.54
CA VAL A 121 -7.19 -8.46 -1.63
C VAL A 121 -7.70 -7.65 -0.46
N ARG A 122 -8.85 -8.08 0.04
CA ARG A 122 -9.43 -7.64 1.31
C ARG A 122 -9.56 -8.84 2.24
N ILE A 123 -8.89 -8.76 3.38
CA ILE A 123 -8.84 -9.82 4.37
C ILE A 123 -9.86 -9.50 5.47
N THR A 124 -10.84 -10.38 5.66
CA THR A 124 -11.89 -10.29 6.69
C THR A 124 -12.36 -11.69 7.09
N PRO A 125 -12.72 -11.96 8.35
CA PRO A 125 -12.53 -11.09 9.52
C PRO A 125 -11.06 -11.03 9.96
N ILE A 126 -10.72 -10.07 10.84
CA ILE A 126 -9.40 -10.01 11.49
C ILE A 126 -9.56 -10.49 12.93
N GLU A 127 -8.88 -11.58 13.25
CA GLU A 127 -8.96 -12.20 14.56
C GLU A 127 -7.76 -11.79 15.43
N ALA A 128 -7.99 -11.65 16.73
CA ALA A 128 -6.94 -11.53 17.72
C ALA A 128 -6.59 -12.92 18.26
N ILE A 129 -5.33 -13.32 18.10
CA ILE A 129 -4.81 -14.60 18.59
C ILE A 129 -3.78 -14.35 19.69
N GLN A 130 -3.67 -15.32 20.59
CA GLN A 130 -2.76 -15.32 21.74
C GLN A 130 -1.69 -16.39 21.59
#